data_AF-A0A9E3AKP2-F1
#
_entry.id   AF-A0A9E3AKP2-F1
#
_cell.length_a   1.000
_cell.length_b   1.000
_cell.length_c   1.000
_cell.angle_alpha   90.00
_cell.angle_beta   90.00
_cell.angle_gamma   90.00
#
_symmetry.space_group_name_H-M   'P 1'
#
loop_
_entity.id
_entity.type
_entity.pdbx_description
1 polymer ?
#
loop_
_entity_poly.entity_id
_entity_poly.type
_entity_poly.pdbx_seq_one_letter_code
_entity_poly.pdbx_strand_id
1 'polypeptide(L)' 'TPMFRRMEDDMDVNCGTILDGEETVQQAGARIFDLMLRVAGGGRTKSETFDFGAAEFAPWVIGATM' A
#
# COMPACT_ATOMS: atom_id res chain seq x y z
N THR A 1 8.12 -13.45 -0.51
CA THR A 1 6.73 -13.92 -0.36
C THR A 1 6.01 -14.11 -1.70
N PRO A 2 5.16 -15.16 -1.86
CA PRO A 2 4.51 -15.49 -3.13
C PRO A 2 3.43 -14.50 -3.62
N MET A 3 2.76 -13.78 -2.72
CA MET A 3 1.73 -12.78 -3.08
C MET A 3 2.38 -11.52 -3.64
N PHE A 4 3.31 -10.93 -2.88
CA PHE A 4 4.01 -9.71 -3.29
C PHE A 4 4.68 -9.85 -4.65
N ARG A 5 5.34 -10.99 -4.92
CA ARG A 5 5.98 -11.24 -6.23
C ARG A 5 5.00 -11.31 -7.41
N ARG A 6 3.73 -11.67 -7.17
CA ARG A 6 2.69 -11.71 -8.20
C ARG A 6 1.97 -10.38 -8.39
N MET A 7 2.01 -9.52 -7.37
CA MET A 7 1.33 -8.24 -7.30
C MET A 7 2.33 -7.10 -7.05
N GLU A 8 3.56 -7.25 -7.52
CA GLU A 8 4.64 -6.31 -7.21
C GLU A 8 4.33 -4.93 -7.74
N ASP A 9 3.62 -4.83 -8.87
CA ASP A 9 3.18 -3.56 -9.44
C ASP A 9 2.04 -2.89 -8.67
N ASP A 10 1.35 -3.63 -7.79
CA ASP A 10 0.16 -3.16 -7.07
C ASP A 10 0.42 -2.92 -5.56
N MET A 11 1.51 -3.49 -5.02
CA MET A 11 1.83 -3.43 -3.59
C MET A 11 3.08 -2.60 -3.31
N ASP A 12 2.95 -1.48 -2.59
CA ASP A 12 4.11 -0.67 -2.16
C ASP A 12 4.94 -1.34 -1.04
N VAL A 13 4.35 -2.29 -0.31
CA VAL A 13 4.95 -2.92 0.88
C VAL A 13 4.75 -4.44 0.87
N ASN A 14 5.83 -5.19 1.00
CA ASN A 14 5.78 -6.62 1.31
C ASN A 14 5.83 -6.84 2.83
N CYS A 15 4.77 -7.35 3.45
CA CYS A 15 4.78 -7.71 4.88
C CYS A 15 4.94 -9.20 5.16
N GLY A 16 4.93 -10.06 4.14
CA GLY A 16 5.09 -11.50 4.40
C GLY A 16 6.54 -11.89 4.72
N THR A 17 7.50 -10.96 4.61
CA THR A 17 8.85 -11.06 5.19
C THR A 17 8.81 -11.42 6.67
N ILE A 18 7.74 -11.03 7.38
CA ILE A 18 7.47 -11.46 8.76
C ILE A 18 7.31 -12.98 8.86
N LEU A 19 6.56 -13.59 7.95
CA LEU A 19 6.34 -15.04 7.90
C LEU A 19 7.55 -15.79 7.35
N ASP A 20 8.31 -15.15 6.45
CA ASP A 20 9.58 -15.68 5.95
C ASP A 20 10.69 -15.62 7.05
N GLY A 21 10.42 -14.99 8.20
CA GLY A 21 11.32 -14.90 9.36
C GLY A 21 12.42 -13.84 9.22
N GLU A 22 12.31 -12.96 8.23
CA GLU A 22 13.31 -11.94 7.90
C GLU A 22 13.19 -10.69 8.79
N GLU A 23 11.98 -10.36 9.27
CA GLU A 23 11.74 -9.24 10.17
C GLU A 23 10.61 -9.53 11.18
N THR A 24 10.57 -8.79 12.28
CA THR A 24 9.47 -8.81 13.25
C THR A 24 8.32 -7.89 12.82
N VAL A 25 7.14 -8.05 13.43
CA VAL A 25 6.00 -7.15 13.22
C VAL A 25 6.36 -5.70 13.54
N GLN A 26 7.15 -5.46 14.60
CA GLN A 26 7.58 -4.13 15.01
C GLN A 26 8.50 -3.48 13.95
N GLN A 27 9.42 -4.26 13.37
CA GLN A 27 10.29 -3.78 12.30
C GLN A 27 9.50 -3.46 11.02
N ALA A 28 8.58 -4.34 10.63
CA ALA A 28 7.69 -4.08 9.49
C ALA A 28 6.82 -2.84 9.72
N GLY A 29 6.31 -2.65 10.94
CA GLY A 29 5.55 -1.46 11.33
C GLY A 29 6.36 -0.17 11.21
N ALA A 30 7.61 -0.16 11.67
CA ALA A 30 8.50 0.99 11.51
C ALA A 30 8.74 1.32 10.03
N ARG A 31 8.97 0.30 9.19
CA ARG A 31 9.15 0.47 7.74
C ARG A 31 7.91 1.02 7.04
N ILE A 32 6.71 0.58 7.43
CA ILE A 32 5.45 1.15 6.93
C ILE A 32 5.33 2.62 7.33
N PHE A 33 5.65 2.95 8.58
CA PHE A 33 5.58 4.32 9.06
C PHE A 33 6.54 5.25 8.30
N ASP A 34 7.78 4.83 8.07
CA ASP A 34 8.74 5.59 7.26
C ASP A 34 8.25 5.77 5.82
N LEU A 35 7.61 4.74 5.23
CA LEU A 35 6.97 4.86 3.93
C LEU A 35 5.83 5.89 3.95
N MET A 36 4.97 5.88 4.96
CA MET A 36 3.89 6.86 5.09
C MET A 36 4.45 8.29 5.15
N LEU A 37 5.52 8.52 5.91
CA LEU A 37 6.18 9.82 5.98
C LEU A 37 6.78 10.22 4.62
N ARG A 38 7.44 9.30 3.92
CA ARG A 38 7.98 9.53 2.57
C ARG A 38 6.88 9.93 1.59
N VAL A 39 5.75 9.24 1.62
CA VAL A 39 4.62 9.50 0.72
C VAL A 39 3.96 10.84 1.05
N ALA A 40 3.72 11.12 2.34
CA ALA A 40 3.22 12.42 2.79
C ALA A 40 4.17 13.58 2.42
N GLY A 41 5.47 13.30 2.33
CA GLY A 41 6.49 14.23 1.83
C GLY A 41 6.52 14.43 0.31
N GLY A 42 5.58 13.83 -0.44
CA GLY A 42 5.48 13.95 -1.90
C GLY A 42 6.09 12.78 -2.67
N GLY A 43 6.53 11.72 -1.99
CA GLY A 43 6.93 10.49 -2.66
C GLY A 43 5.72 9.79 -3.28
N ARG A 44 5.80 9.44 -4.57
CA ARG A 44 4.70 8.73 -5.23
C ARG A 44 4.62 7.26 -4.80
N THR A 45 3.39 6.76 -4.69
CA THR A 45 3.02 5.34 -4.58
C THR A 45 2.96 4.68 -5.94
N LYS A 46 2.85 3.35 -5.97
CA LYS A 46 2.62 2.60 -7.22
C LYS A 46 1.31 3.02 -7.90
N SER A 47 0.20 3.12 -7.16
CA SER A 47 -1.10 3.58 -7.72
C SER A 47 -0.98 4.94 -8.40
N GLU A 48 -0.31 5.90 -7.74
CA GLU A 48 -0.07 7.22 -8.35
C GLU A 48 0.85 7.15 -9.57
N THR A 49 1.82 6.24 -9.60
CA THR A 49 2.75 6.08 -10.74
C THR A 49 2.04 5.56 -11.99
N PHE A 50 1.01 4.73 -11.80
CA PHE A 50 0.15 4.20 -12.87
C PHE A 50 -1.07 5.09 -13.17
N ASP A 51 -1.15 6.27 -12.56
CA ASP A 51 -2.25 7.25 -12.74
C ASP A 51 -3.63 6.72 -12.30
N PHE A 52 -3.67 5.72 -11.41
CA PHE A 52 -4.92 5.16 -10.89
C PHE A 52 -5.60 6.03 -9.84
N GLY A 53 -4.88 6.98 -9.21
CA GLY A 53 -5.42 7.79 -8.12
C GLY A 53 -6.72 8.54 -8.47
N ALA A 54 -6.88 8.97 -9.73
CA ALA A 54 -8.12 9.63 -10.19
C ALA A 54 -9.30 8.66 -10.37
N ALA A 55 -9.03 7.37 -10.59
CA ALA A 55 -10.05 6.33 -10.75
C ALA A 55 -10.61 5.85 -9.40
N GLU A 56 -9.99 6.21 -8.28
CA GLU A 56 -10.36 5.76 -6.92
C GLU A 56 -11.32 6.72 -6.20
N PHE A 57 -11.71 7.85 -6.82
CA PHE A 57 -12.64 8.79 -6.22
C PHE A 57 -14.09 8.24 -6.21
N ALA A 58 -14.42 7.50 -5.15
CA ALA A 58 -15.73 6.89 -4.94
C ALA A 58 -16.38 7.44 -3.65
N PRO A 59 -17.16 8.54 -3.72
CA PRO A 59 -17.84 9.09 -2.54
C PRO A 59 -18.87 8.09 -2.00
N TRP A 60 -18.94 7.98 -0.68
CA TRP A 60 -19.93 7.14 -0.02
C TRP A 60 -21.33 7.69 -0.27
N VAL A 61 -22.21 6.89 -0.89
CA VAL A 61 -23.60 7.31 -1.15
C VAL A 61 -24.40 7.21 0.14
N ILE A 62 -24.97 8.35 0.57
CA ILE A 62 -25.89 8.40 1.71
C ILE A 62 -27.32 8.24 1.18
N GLY A 63 -27.98 7.14 1.54
CA GLY A 63 -29.36 6.84 1.13
C GLY A 63 -29.48 5.59 0.24
N ALA A 64 -30.71 5.23 -0.12
CA ALA A 64 -30.96 4.10 -1.01
C ALA A 64 -30.53 4.45 -2.45
N THR A 65 -29.79 3.54 -3.09
CA THR A 65 -29.43 3.60 -4.52
C THR A 65 -30.19 2.48 -5.22
N MET A 66 -30.79 2.75 -6.38
CA MET A 66 -31.41 1.74 -7.25
C MET A 66 -30.43 1.17 -8.26
#